data_AF-A0A2V6A405-F1
#
_entry.id   AF-A0A2V6A405-F1
#
_cell.length_a   1.000
_cell.length_b   1.000
_cell.length_c   1.000
_cell.angle_alpha   90.00
_cell.angle_beta   90.00
_cell.angle_gamma   90.00
#
_symmetry.space_group_name_H-M   'P 1'
#
loop_
_entity.id
_entity.type
_entity.pdbx_description
1 polymer ?
#
loop_
_entity_poly.entity_id
_entity_poly.type
_entity_poly.pdbx_seq_one_letter_code
_entity_poly.pdbx_strand_id
1 'polypeptide(L)' 'MATNGVHPLEALMRERIVVLDGAMGTMIQGYKLSEVDYRGERFRDWQGKDLKGSLELLNLT' A
#
# COMPACT_ATOMS: atom_id res chain seq x y z
N MET A 1 -28.82 -2.45 12.56
CA MET A 1 -28.84 -3.86 13.03
C MET A 1 -27.41 -4.32 13.12
N ALA A 2 -26.88 -4.55 14.32
CA ALA A 2 -25.51 -5.02 14.50
C ALA A 2 -25.43 -6.50 14.11
N THR A 3 -24.46 -6.85 13.27
CA THR A 3 -24.20 -8.22 12.82
C THR A 3 -23.57 -9.00 13.96
N ASN A 4 -24.36 -9.77 14.71
CA ASN A 4 -23.92 -10.69 15.77
C ASN A 4 -23.17 -11.94 15.23
N GLY A 5 -22.49 -11.83 14.09
CA GLY A 5 -21.71 -12.90 13.49
C GLY A 5 -20.23 -12.78 13.83
N VAL A 6 -19.55 -13.91 13.94
CA VAL A 6 -18.08 -13.97 14.05
C VAL A 6 -17.47 -13.28 12.83
N HIS A 7 -16.48 -12.40 13.03
CA HIS A 7 -15.83 -11.68 11.94
C HIS A 7 -15.13 -12.68 10.99
N PRO A 8 -15.15 -12.49 9.66
CA PRO A 8 -14.56 -13.45 8.72
C PRO A 8 -13.09 -13.79 9.01
N LEU A 9 -12.29 -12.80 9.43
CA LEU A 9 -10.90 -13.03 9.84
C LEU A 9 -10.80 -13.96 11.06
N GLU A 10 -11.69 -13.80 12.04
CA GLU A 10 -11.70 -14.63 13.25
C GLU A 10 -12.09 -16.08 12.91
N ALA A 11 -13.06 -16.27 12.01
CA ALA A 11 -13.41 -17.60 11.51
C ALA A 11 -12.19 -18.30 10.88
N LEU A 12 -11.45 -17.60 10.01
CA LEU A 12 -10.25 -18.14 9.37
C LEU A 12 -9.14 -18.49 10.37
N MET A 13 -8.92 -17.65 11.38
CA MET A 13 -7.90 -17.89 12.42
C MET A 13 -8.20 -19.10 13.30
N ARG A 14 -9.46 -19.55 13.38
CA ARG A 14 -9.85 -20.78 14.09
C ARG A 14 -9.58 -22.05 13.27
N GLU A 15 -9.64 -21.96 11.95
CA GLU A 15 -9.47 -23.11 11.04
C GLU A 15 -8.01 -23.35 10.66
N ARG A 16 -7.20 -22.29 10.60
CA ARG A 16 -5.81 -22.35 10.15
C ARG A 16 -4.97 -21.18 10.64
N ILE A 17 -3.65 -21.35 10.54
CA ILE A 17 -2.70 -20.25 10.69
C ILE A 17 -2.90 -19.27 9.52
N VAL A 18 -3.11 -17.99 9.85
CA VAL A 18 -3.20 -16.90 8.88
C VAL A 18 -1.87 -16.15 8.87
N VAL A 19 -1.39 -15.79 7.68
CA VAL A 19 -0.12 -15.09 7.47
C VAL A 19 -0.43 -13.69 6.95
N LEU A 20 0.21 -12.69 7.54
CA LEU A 20 0.20 -11.32 7.03
C LEU A 20 1.33 -11.15 6.00
N ASP A 21 1.12 -10.28 5.04
CA ASP A 21 2.13 -9.94 4.05
C ASP A 21 3.34 -9.23 4.69
N GLY A 22 4.45 -9.23 3.96
CA GLY A 22 5.71 -8.68 4.43
C GLY A 22 5.79 -7.16 4.35
N ALA A 23 6.97 -6.63 4.65
CA ALA A 23 7.23 -5.19 4.59
C ALA A 23 7.20 -4.69 3.13
N MET A 24 6.07 -4.10 2.74
CA MET A 24 5.86 -3.52 1.41
C MET A 24 6.93 -2.46 1.05
N GLY A 25 7.32 -1.61 2.00
CA GLY A 25 8.33 -0.56 1.74
C GLY A 25 9.71 -1.11 1.35
N THR A 26 10.12 -2.25 1.93
CA THR A 26 11.39 -2.90 1.57
C THR A 26 11.33 -3.46 0.15
N MET A 27 10.19 -4.04 -0.23
CA MET A 27 9.97 -4.48 -1.61
C MET A 27 10.05 -3.30 -2.59
N ILE A 28 9.42 -2.17 -2.25
CA ILE A 28 9.42 -0.98 -3.12
C ILE A 28 10.83 -0.41 -3.33
N GLN A 29 11.69 -0.43 -2.30
CA GLN A 29 13.08 0.00 -2.46
C GLN A 29 13.83 -0.81 -3.54
N GLY A 30 13.48 -2.08 -3.73
CA GLY A 30 14.04 -2.95 -4.76
C GLY A 30 13.71 -2.51 -6.19
N TYR A 31 12.58 -1.81 -6.41
CA TYR A 31 12.19 -1.32 -7.73
C TYR A 31 12.97 -0.07 -8.19
N LYS A 32 13.74 0.57 -7.28
CA LYS A 32 14.56 1.75 -7.58
C LYS A 32 13.78 2.88 -8.27
N LEU A 33 12.53 3.07 -7.85
CA LEU A 33 11.62 4.06 -8.43
C LEU A 33 12.24 5.48 -8.43
N SER A 34 12.03 6.18 -9.53
CA SER A 34 12.45 7.54 -9.80
C SER A 34 11.36 8.54 -9.42
N GLU A 35 11.71 9.82 -9.33
CA GLU A 35 10.75 10.90 -9.07
C GLU A 35 9.58 10.92 -10.08
N VAL A 36 9.84 10.54 -11.34
CA VAL A 36 8.82 10.48 -12.39
C VAL A 36 7.77 9.41 -12.06
N ASP A 37 8.20 8.27 -11.51
CA ASP A 37 7.30 7.18 -11.14
C ASP A 37 6.36 7.58 -9.99
N TYR A 38 6.85 8.37 -9.02
CA TYR A 38 6.02 8.90 -7.92
C TYR A 38 5.10 10.04 -8.35
N ARG A 39 5.41 10.72 -9.45
CA ARG A 39 4.57 11.79 -10.00
C ARG A 39 3.45 11.25 -10.87
N GLY A 40 3.76 10.22 -11.67
CA GLY A 40 2.89 9.70 -12.70
C GLY A 40 2.33 10.80 -13.61
N GLU A 41 1.16 10.54 -14.19
CA GLU A 41 0.43 11.54 -14.97
C GLU A 41 -0.15 12.65 -14.08
N ARG A 42 -0.69 12.25 -12.93
CA ARG A 42 -1.50 13.12 -12.07
C ARG A 42 -0.71 14.27 -11.45
N PHE A 43 0.56 14.05 -11.13
CA PHE A 43 1.42 15.04 -10.47
C PHE A 43 2.62 15.44 -11.32
N ARG A 44 2.56 15.21 -12.64
CA ARG A 44 3.64 15.56 -13.56
C ARG A 44 4.08 17.02 -13.41
N ASP A 45 3.12 17.94 -13.35
CA ASP A 45 3.38 19.39 -13.32
C ASP A 45 3.55 19.95 -11.89
N TRP A 46 3.68 19.10 -10.88
CA TRP A 46 3.85 19.52 -9.48
C TRP A 46 5.12 20.37 -9.30
N GLN A 47 4.96 21.61 -8.84
CA GLN A 47 6.07 22.57 -8.67
C GLN A 47 6.61 22.62 -7.23
N GLY A 48 6.08 21.79 -6.33
CA GLY A 48 6.52 21.74 -4.93
C GLY A 48 7.76 20.86 -4.73
N LYS A 49 7.93 20.37 -3.50
CA LYS A 49 9.00 19.43 -3.15
C LYS A 49 8.91 18.11 -3.93
N ASP A 50 10.02 17.38 -3.94
CA ASP A 50 10.08 16.02 -4.48
C ASP A 50 9.05 15.09 -3.81
N LEU A 51 8.43 14.24 -4.63
CA LEU A 51 7.39 13.29 -4.23
C LEU A 51 7.95 11.90 -3.96
N LYS A 52 9.17 11.62 -4.43
CA LYS A 52 9.87 10.36 -4.19
C LYS A 52 9.92 10.01 -2.72
N GLY A 53 9.49 8.79 -2.42
CA GLY A 53 9.43 8.24 -1.07
C GLY A 53 8.06 8.34 -0.41
N SER A 54 7.10 9.09 -0.98
CA SER A 54 5.70 9.02 -0.51
C SER A 54 5.01 7.81 -1.14
N LEU A 55 4.99 6.69 -0.41
CA LEU A 55 4.45 5.42 -0.89
C LEU A 55 2.94 5.50 -1.16
N GLU A 56 2.24 6.38 -0.47
CA GLU A 56 0.80 6.58 -0.64
C GLU A 56 0.47 7.08 -2.05
N LEU A 57 1.35 7.90 -2.64
CA LEU A 57 1.17 8.43 -4.00
C LEU A 57 1.22 7.33 -5.07
N LEU A 58 1.97 6.25 -4.84
CA LEU A 58 2.04 5.12 -5.77
C LEU A 58 0.70 4.39 -5.93
N ASN A 59 -0.29 4.63 -5.07
CA ASN A 59 -1.66 4.14 -5.28
C ASN A 59 -2.48 5.02 -6.23
N LEU A 60 -1.97 6.19 -6.60
CA LEU A 60 -2.69 7.23 -7.35
C LEU A 60 -2.03 7.56 -8.70
N THR A 61 -0.83 7.01 -8.96
CA THR A 61 0.04 7.32 -10.10
C THR A 61 0.36 6.06 -10.88
#